data_AF-A0A7S0U5M7-F1
#
_entry.id   AF-A0A7S0U5M7-F1
#
_cell.length_a   1.000
_cell.length_b   1.000
_cell.length_c   1.000
_cell.angle_alpha   90.00
_cell.angle_beta   90.00
_cell.angle_gamma   90.00
#
_symmetry.space_group_name_H-M   'P 1'
#
loop_
_entity.id
_entity.type
_entity.pdbx_description
1 polymer ?
#
loop_
_entity_poly.entity_id
_entity_poly.type
_entity_poly.pdbx_seq_one_letter_code
_entity_poly.pdbx_strand_id
1 'polypeptide(L)'
;GMAVWHRGYMPLYWAVGGAMDSVRAQVEQGVNCEDIAMNFLVAFVQRKSPVAMDVGVIVENKLDGGLSGRGGAHYAHRTGCINSFVRSFGLMPLINCTTVSPYRNSFHAFESDRDAQEEAAGGDEGADALRCAWDV
;
A
#
# COMPACT_ATOMS: atom_id res chain seq x y z
N GLY A 1 -1.69 11.08 3.23
CA GLY A 1 -0.65 10.04 3.26
C GLY A 1 0.58 10.47 2.47
N MET A 2 1.67 9.70 2.54
CA MET A 2 2.90 9.89 1.77
C MET A 2 3.31 8.54 1.17
N ALA A 3 3.29 8.44 -0.15
CA ALA A 3 3.74 7.26 -0.90
C ALA A 3 3.97 7.64 -2.37
N VAL A 4 4.68 6.77 -3.09
CA VAL A 4 4.85 6.85 -4.55
C VAL A 4 4.22 5.60 -5.16
N TRP A 5 3.42 5.78 -6.21
CA TRP A 5 2.82 4.68 -6.96
C TRP A 5 2.68 5.04 -8.43
N HIS A 6 2.52 4.03 -9.28
CA HIS A 6 2.36 4.22 -10.71
C HIS A 6 1.04 4.93 -11.04
N ARG A 7 1.08 5.94 -11.92
CA ARG A 7 -0.11 6.71 -12.32
C ARG A 7 -1.24 5.84 -12.89
N GLY A 8 -0.89 4.71 -13.51
CA GLY A 8 -1.85 3.76 -14.09
C GLY A 8 -2.85 3.15 -13.10
N TYR A 9 -2.64 3.27 -11.79
CA TYR A 9 -3.64 2.85 -10.79
C TYR A 9 -4.79 3.84 -10.63
N MET A 10 -4.62 5.12 -11.01
CA MET A 10 -5.67 6.13 -10.83
C MET A 10 -6.94 5.83 -11.66
N PRO A 11 -6.85 5.44 -12.95
CA PRO A 11 -8.03 4.99 -13.69
C PRO A 11 -8.70 3.75 -13.10
N LEU A 12 -7.93 2.83 -12.50
CA LEU A 12 -8.47 1.63 -11.87
C LEU A 12 -9.22 1.96 -10.56
N TYR A 13 -8.76 2.97 -9.83
CA TYR A 13 -9.46 3.45 -8.64
C TYR A 13 -10.80 4.11 -8.99
N TRP A 14 -10.86 4.83 -10.11
CA TRP A 14 -12.07 5.48 -10.62
C TRP A 14 -12.89 4.60 -11.58
N ALA A 15 -12.51 3.34 -11.77
CA ALA A 15 -13.21 2.45 -12.67
C ALA A 15 -14.65 2.23 -12.18
N VAL A 16 -15.59 2.31 -13.11
CA VAL A 16 -17.01 2.08 -12.82
C VAL A 16 -17.27 0.57 -12.81
N GLY A 17 -17.95 0.10 -11.77
CA GLY A 17 -18.29 -1.30 -11.58
C GLY A 17 -17.22 -2.11 -10.82
N GLY A 18 -17.60 -3.34 -10.45
CA GLY A 18 -16.75 -4.23 -9.65
C GLY A 18 -16.59 -3.78 -8.19
N ALA A 19 -15.57 -4.34 -7.52
CA ALA A 19 -15.33 -4.12 -6.10
C ALA A 19 -14.99 -2.65 -5.76
N MET A 20 -14.27 -1.96 -6.65
CA MET A 20 -13.78 -0.60 -6.40
C MET A 20 -14.90 0.44 -6.32
N ASP A 21 -16.01 0.23 -7.03
CA ASP A 21 -17.14 1.16 -6.98
C ASP A 21 -17.79 1.18 -5.58
N SER A 22 -17.96 -0.01 -4.98
CA SER A 22 -18.47 -0.15 -3.60
C SER A 22 -17.47 0.39 -2.57
N VAL A 23 -16.17 0.14 -2.77
CA VAL A 23 -15.09 0.63 -1.90
C VAL A 23 -15.04 2.16 -1.94
N ARG A 24 -15.12 2.77 -3.12
CA ARG A 24 -15.12 4.22 -3.29
C ARG A 24 -16.32 4.88 -2.62
N ALA A 25 -17.52 4.29 -2.76
CA ALA A 25 -18.71 4.77 -2.05
C ALA A 25 -18.52 4.73 -0.52
N GLN A 26 -17.86 3.71 0.02
CA GLN A 26 -17.54 3.62 1.45
C GLN A 26 -16.51 4.69 1.89
N VAL A 27 -15.48 4.94 1.09
CA VAL A 27 -14.48 5.99 1.33
C VAL A 27 -15.15 7.38 1.36
N GLU A 28 -16.03 7.65 0.40
CA GLU A 28 -16.77 8.91 0.33
C GLU A 28 -17.71 9.10 1.52
N GLN A 29 -18.39 8.05 1.97
CA GLN A 29 -19.29 8.10 3.14
C GLN A 29 -18.52 8.26 4.47
N GLY A 30 -17.39 7.58 4.62
CA GLY A 30 -16.58 7.60 5.85
C GLY A 30 -15.65 8.81 5.96
N VAL A 31 -15.38 9.51 4.84
CA VAL A 31 -14.40 10.59 4.72
C VAL A 31 -13.04 10.14 5.32
N ASN A 32 -12.63 8.91 4.99
CA ASN A 32 -11.43 8.25 5.50
C ASN A 32 -11.11 7.04 4.62
N CYS A 33 -9.97 6.39 4.87
CA CYS A 33 -9.58 5.10 4.32
C CYS A 33 -9.27 5.09 2.82
N GLU A 34 -9.04 6.27 2.21
CA GLU A 34 -8.61 6.40 0.82
C GLU A 34 -7.27 5.71 0.56
N ASP A 35 -6.37 5.78 1.53
CA ASP A 35 -5.06 5.14 1.48
C ASP A 35 -5.15 3.62 1.64
N ILE A 36 -6.04 3.12 2.51
CA ILE A 36 -6.35 1.70 2.63
C ILE A 36 -6.95 1.17 1.33
N ALA A 37 -7.89 1.91 0.72
CA ALA A 37 -8.51 1.53 -0.54
C ALA A 37 -7.48 1.43 -1.68
N MET A 38 -6.55 2.40 -1.76
CA MET A 38 -5.43 2.35 -2.70
C MET A 38 -4.54 1.14 -2.47
N ASN A 39 -4.21 0.80 -1.22
CA ASN A 39 -3.42 -0.39 -0.90
C ASN A 39 -4.14 -1.69 -1.29
N PHE A 40 -5.45 -1.79 -1.03
CA PHE A 40 -6.26 -2.93 -1.47
C PHE A 40 -6.25 -3.08 -3.00
N LEU A 41 -6.43 -1.98 -3.73
CA LEU A 41 -6.41 -1.97 -5.19
C LEU A 41 -5.06 -2.44 -5.74
N VAL A 42 -3.96 -1.83 -5.30
CA VAL A 42 -2.62 -2.16 -5.80
C VAL A 42 -2.27 -3.61 -5.49
N ALA A 43 -2.53 -4.06 -4.26
CA ALA A 43 -2.26 -5.45 -3.87
C ALA A 43 -3.17 -6.45 -4.61
N PHE A 44 -4.42 -6.08 -4.91
CA PHE A 44 -5.31 -6.92 -5.71
C PHE A 44 -4.83 -7.09 -7.14
N VAL A 45 -4.32 -6.02 -7.75
CA VAL A 45 -3.81 -6.03 -9.14
C VAL A 45 -2.46 -6.74 -9.23
N GLN A 46 -1.50 -6.37 -8.37
CA GLN A 46 -0.12 -6.85 -8.46
C GLN A 46 0.13 -8.17 -7.74
N ARG A 47 -0.72 -8.53 -6.77
CA ARG A 47 -0.49 -9.67 -5.87
C ARG A 47 0.85 -9.59 -5.12
N LYS A 48 1.28 -8.37 -4.83
CA LYS A 48 2.53 -8.06 -4.11
C LYS A 48 2.25 -7.08 -2.98
N SER A 49 3.10 -7.09 -1.96
CA SER A 49 3.03 -6.14 -0.85
C SER A 49 3.62 -4.76 -1.23
N PRO A 50 3.20 -3.67 -0.59
CA PRO A 50 3.89 -2.39 -0.69
C PRO A 50 5.29 -2.47 -0.05
N VAL A 51 6.23 -1.69 -0.59
CA VAL A 51 7.59 -1.58 -0.05
C VAL A 51 7.66 -0.42 0.94
N ALA A 52 8.09 -0.68 2.16
CA ALA A 52 8.37 0.36 3.13
C ALA A 52 9.71 1.04 2.79
N MET A 53 9.72 2.38 2.73
CA MET A 53 10.95 3.15 2.50
C MET A 53 11.31 3.93 3.76
N ASP A 54 12.59 3.88 4.13
CA ASP A 54 13.13 4.75 5.15
C ASP A 54 13.40 6.15 4.57
N VAL A 55 12.53 7.09 4.89
CA VAL A 55 12.59 8.48 4.41
C VAL A 55 13.27 9.44 5.40
N GLY A 56 13.80 8.91 6.51
CA GLY A 56 14.40 9.71 7.55
C GLY A 56 13.40 10.59 8.32
N VAL A 57 13.74 11.86 8.54
CA VAL A 57 12.97 12.75 9.42
C VAL A 57 11.77 13.32 8.66
N ILE A 58 10.57 12.93 9.09
CA ILE A 58 9.31 13.51 8.61
C ILE A 58 8.89 14.61 9.58
N VAL A 59 8.66 15.82 9.06
CA VAL A 59 8.12 16.93 9.84
C VAL A 59 6.63 17.05 9.55
N GLU A 60 5.81 16.75 10.55
CA GLU A 60 4.37 16.98 10.48
C GLU A 60 4.03 18.38 10.99
N ASN A 61 3.47 19.22 10.11
CA ASN A 61 2.86 20.48 10.53
C ASN A 61 1.49 20.17 11.15
N LYS A 62 1.48 19.85 12.44
CA LYS A 62 0.25 19.57 13.19
C LYS A 62 -0.55 20.87 13.37
N LEU A 63 -1.47 21.13 12.45
CA LEU A 63 -2.59 22.03 12.70
C LEU A 63 -3.60 21.30 13.60
N ASP A 64 -4.12 21.98 14.62
CA ASP A 64 -5.11 21.40 15.54
C ASP A 64 -6.34 20.90 14.76
N GLY A 65 -6.75 19.65 15.03
CA GLY A 65 -7.97 19.07 14.46
C GLY A 65 -7.80 18.22 13.19
N GLY A 66 -6.59 17.76 12.85
CA GLY A 66 -6.39 16.80 11.76
C GLY A 66 -7.26 15.53 11.89
N LEU A 67 -7.61 14.90 10.77
CA LEU A 67 -8.47 13.68 10.73
C LEU A 67 -7.95 12.54 11.61
N SER A 68 -6.63 12.41 11.74
CA SER A 68 -5.95 11.44 12.62
C SER A 68 -6.00 11.81 14.11
N GLY A 69 -6.27 13.08 14.42
CA GLY A 69 -6.35 13.63 15.77
C GLY A 69 -7.75 13.61 16.39
N ARG A 70 -8.79 13.15 15.67
CA ARG A 70 -10.20 13.13 16.11
C ARG A 70 -10.54 12.08 17.20
N GLY A 71 -9.58 11.68 18.02
CA GLY A 71 -9.77 10.74 19.14
C GLY A 71 -9.79 9.26 18.72
N GLY A 72 -9.83 8.36 19.71
CA GLY A 72 -9.64 6.90 19.56
C GLY A 72 -10.57 6.18 18.57
N ALA A 73 -11.64 6.83 18.11
CA ALA A 73 -12.54 6.30 17.08
C ALA A 73 -11.88 6.22 15.68
N HIS A 74 -10.82 6.98 15.40
CA HIS A 74 -10.15 6.98 14.09
C HIS A 74 -9.61 5.59 13.73
N TYR A 75 -8.88 4.93 14.64
CA TYR A 75 -8.33 3.59 14.39
C TYR A 75 -9.43 2.54 14.26
N ALA A 76 -10.48 2.61 15.09
CA ALA A 76 -11.63 1.72 15.00
C ALA A 76 -12.35 1.86 13.64
N HIS A 77 -12.48 3.09 13.15
CA HIS A 77 -13.04 3.37 11.82
C HIS A 77 -12.19 2.74 10.71
N ARG A 78 -10.85 2.87 10.77
CA ARG A 78 -9.95 2.22 9.81
C ARG A 78 -10.05 0.70 9.82
N THR A 79 -10.19 0.08 11.00
CA THR A 79 -10.47 -1.36 11.10
C THR A 79 -11.81 -1.73 10.43
N GLY A 80 -12.83 -0.90 10.59
CA GLY A 80 -14.13 -1.06 9.91
C GLY A 80 -14.01 -1.01 8.39
N CYS A 81 -13.18 -0.11 7.85
CA CYS A 81 -12.90 -0.01 6.41
C CYS A 81 -12.29 -1.29 5.86
N ILE A 82 -11.26 -1.83 6.52
CA ILE A 82 -10.59 -3.08 6.11
C ILE A 82 -11.62 -4.22 5.98
N ASN A 83 -12.46 -4.41 6.99
CA ASN A 83 -13.48 -5.45 6.99
C ASN A 83 -14.50 -5.27 5.86
N SER A 84 -14.88 -4.03 5.56
CA SER A 84 -15.84 -3.71 4.50
C SER A 84 -15.25 -3.89 3.10
N PHE A 85 -13.95 -3.59 2.94
CA PHE A 85 -13.23 -3.79 1.68
C PHE A 85 -13.03 -5.27 1.38
N VAL A 86 -12.70 -6.10 2.39
CA VAL A 86 -12.63 -7.56 2.22
C VAL A 86 -13.95 -8.12 1.68
N ARG A 87 -15.09 -7.64 2.17
CA ARG A 87 -16.41 -8.04 1.65
C ARG A 87 -16.64 -7.58 0.21
N SER A 88 -16.18 -6.39 -0.13
CA SER A 88 -16.36 -5.82 -1.48
C SER A 88 -15.48 -6.52 -2.53
N PHE A 89 -14.25 -6.88 -2.17
CA PHE A 89 -13.32 -7.62 -3.03
C PHE A 89 -13.54 -9.15 -3.01
N GLY A 90 -14.24 -9.68 -2.01
CA GLY A 90 -14.47 -11.12 -1.82
C GLY A 90 -13.25 -11.88 -1.28
N LEU A 91 -12.14 -11.19 -1.00
CA LEU A 91 -10.90 -11.76 -0.46
C LEU A 91 -10.09 -10.69 0.29
N MET A 92 -9.06 -11.11 1.03
CA MET A 92 -8.05 -10.22 1.59
C MET A 92 -6.87 -10.09 0.61
N PRO A 93 -6.70 -8.97 -0.10
CA PRO A 93 -5.61 -8.81 -1.05
C PRO A 93 -4.30 -8.37 -0.38
N LEU A 94 -4.35 -7.82 0.83
CA LEU A 94 -3.16 -7.32 1.52
C LEU A 94 -2.22 -8.46 1.90
N ILE A 95 -0.96 -8.33 1.49
CA ILE A 95 0.10 -9.27 1.78
C ILE A 95 1.03 -8.63 2.80
N ASN A 96 1.35 -9.37 3.87
CA ASN A 96 2.29 -8.90 4.88
C ASN A 96 3.70 -8.85 4.30
N CYS A 97 4.42 -7.77 4.61
CA CYS A 97 5.83 -7.64 4.31
C CYS A 97 6.54 -6.91 5.43
N THR A 98 7.67 -7.47 5.86
CA THR A 98 8.54 -6.92 6.91
C THR A 98 9.78 -6.23 6.33
N THR A 99 10.02 -6.40 5.03
CA THR A 99 11.17 -5.83 4.32
C THR A 99 11.03 -4.32 4.21
N VAL A 100 12.04 -3.61 4.70
CA VAL A 100 12.22 -2.18 4.50
C VAL A 100 13.31 -2.00 3.45
N SER A 101 13.07 -1.11 2.49
CA SER A 101 14.06 -0.76 1.46
C SER A 101 15.36 -0.28 2.14
N PRO A 102 16.52 -0.87 1.81
CA PRO A 102 17.81 -0.42 2.34
C PRO A 102 18.25 0.91 1.70
N TYR A 103 17.61 1.34 0.61
CA TYR A 103 17.99 2.53 -0.14
C TYR A 103 17.41 3.78 0.49
N ARG A 104 18.19 4.35 1.41
CA ARG A 104 17.95 5.68 1.95
C ARG A 104 18.45 6.72 0.94
N ASN A 105 17.54 7.26 0.13
CA ASN A 105 17.76 8.39 -0.79
C ASN A 105 18.53 8.12 -2.10
N SER A 106 18.74 6.86 -2.52
CA SER A 106 19.48 6.52 -3.74
C SER A 106 18.65 5.71 -4.73
N PHE A 107 17.88 6.40 -5.58
CA PHE A 107 17.16 5.75 -6.69
C PHE A 107 18.10 5.01 -7.66
N HIS A 108 19.32 5.52 -7.87
CA HIS A 108 20.32 4.85 -8.70
C HIS A 108 20.86 3.55 -8.10
N ALA A 109 20.95 3.46 -6.76
CA ALA A 109 21.34 2.21 -6.10
C ALA A 109 20.21 1.17 -6.15
N PHE A 110 18.96 1.61 -6.26
CA PHE A 110 17.82 0.73 -6.49
C PHE A 110 17.84 0.11 -7.89
N GLU A 111 18.16 0.87 -8.94
CA GLU A 111 18.27 0.35 -10.31
C GLU A 111 19.44 -0.63 -10.47
N SER A 112 20.63 -0.32 -9.91
CA SER A 112 21.81 -1.19 -10.05
C SER A 112 21.62 -2.56 -9.40
N ASP A 113 20.91 -2.61 -8.28
CA ASP A 113 20.76 -3.84 -7.50
C ASP A 113 19.59 -4.68 -8.00
N ARG A 114 18.58 -4.09 -8.67
CA ARG A 114 17.57 -4.86 -9.41
C ARG A 114 18.23 -5.76 -10.44
N ASP A 115 19.14 -5.19 -11.24
CA ASP A 115 19.85 -5.92 -12.29
C ASP A 115 20.79 -7.01 -11.69
N ALA A 116 21.20 -6.85 -10.41
CA ALA A 116 21.99 -7.85 -9.69
C ALA A 116 21.14 -8.94 -8.99
N GLN A 117 19.89 -8.64 -8.61
CA GLN A 117 18.99 -9.59 -7.94
C GLN A 117 18.34 -10.58 -8.91
N GLU A 118 18.16 -10.22 -10.19
CA GLU A 118 17.73 -11.16 -11.24
C GLU A 118 18.70 -12.36 -11.40
N GLU A 119 19.99 -12.18 -11.09
CA GLU A 119 20.99 -13.27 -11.21
C GLU A 119 21.04 -14.23 -10.00
N ALA A 120 20.38 -13.91 -8.87
CA ALA A 120 20.59 -14.61 -7.59
C ALA A 120 19.43 -15.53 -7.13
N ALA A 121 18.37 -15.69 -7.93
CA ALA A 121 17.16 -16.45 -7.54
C ALA A 121 17.39 -17.97 -7.49
N GLY A 122 17.93 -18.48 -6.38
CA GLY A 122 18.17 -19.91 -6.16
C GLY A 122 18.38 -20.32 -4.71
N GLY A 123 17.44 -20.03 -3.80
CA GLY A 123 17.50 -20.51 -2.40
C GLY A 123 16.22 -20.28 -1.59
N ASP A 124 15.88 -21.25 -0.71
CA ASP A 124 14.59 -21.39 0.00
C ASP A 124 14.31 -20.31 1.08
N GLU A 125 15.35 -19.67 1.65
CA GLU A 125 15.20 -18.48 2.51
C GLU A 125 14.82 -17.20 1.72
N GLY A 126 14.90 -17.26 0.39
CA GLY A 126 14.51 -16.19 -0.52
C GLY A 126 13.00 -16.08 -0.76
N ALA A 127 12.19 -17.06 -0.34
CA ALA A 127 10.77 -17.12 -0.70
C ALA A 127 9.90 -16.00 -0.07
N ASP A 128 10.18 -15.58 1.18
CA ASP A 128 9.47 -14.48 1.83
C ASP A 128 9.96 -13.09 1.35
N ALA A 129 11.25 -12.98 1.00
CA ALA A 129 11.79 -11.80 0.34
C ALA A 129 11.23 -11.62 -1.08
N LEU A 130 11.06 -12.72 -1.83
CA LEU A 130 10.42 -12.75 -3.16
C LEU A 130 8.92 -12.42 -3.11
N ARG A 131 8.21 -12.81 -2.04
CA ARG A 131 6.80 -12.41 -1.82
C ARG A 131 6.62 -10.91 -1.57
N CYS A 132 7.65 -10.29 -0.99
CA CYS A 132 7.75 -8.86 -0.79
C CYS A 132 8.24 -8.10 -2.03
N ALA A 133 9.06 -8.75 -2.86
CA ALA A 133 9.82 -8.13 -3.93
C ALA A 133 9.07 -8.10 -5.25
N TRP A 134 9.36 -7.05 -6.01
CA TRP A 134 8.91 -6.88 -7.37
C TRP A 134 9.66 -7.87 -8.27
N ASP A 135 9.19 -9.12 -8.39
CA ASP A 135 9.57 -9.97 -9.53
C ASP A 135 8.95 -9.38 -10.81
N VAL A 136 9.66 -8.46 -11.47
CA VAL A 136 9.38 -8.00 -12.83
C VAL A 136 10.55 -8.44 -13.69
#